data_AF-A0A961VCP9-F1
#
_entry.id   AF-A0A961VCP9-F1
#
_cell.length_a   1.000
_cell.length_b   1.000
_cell.length_c   1.000
_cell.angle_alpha   90.00
_cell.angle_beta   90.00
_cell.angle_gamma   90.00
#
_symmetry.space_group_name_H-M   'P 1'
#
loop_
_entity.id
_entity.type
_entity.pdbx_description
1 polymer ?
#
loop_
_entity_poly.entity_id
_entity_poly.type
_entity_poly.pdbx_seq_one_letter_code
_entity_poly.pdbx_strand_id
1 'polypeptide(L)' 'MATGNVPVLSSESGLSRYLSEIRKFPMLEPDEEYTLAKSWREEGDRDAAHKLVTSHLRLVAK' A
#
# COMPACT_ATOMS: atom_id res chain seq x y z
N MET A 1 -13.29 8.82 -40.10
CA MET A 1 -11.93 8.94 -39.50
C MET A 1 -12.05 8.57 -38.03
N ALA A 2 -11.70 7.35 -37.64
CA ALA A 2 -11.73 6.91 -36.25
C ALA A 2 -10.35 7.17 -35.63
N THR A 3 -10.26 8.21 -34.80
CA THR A 3 -9.06 8.48 -34.00
C THR A 3 -8.98 7.43 -32.89
N GLY A 4 -8.10 6.45 -33.07
CA GLY A 4 -7.78 5.46 -32.04
C GLY A 4 -7.21 6.16 -30.80
N ASN A 5 -8.02 6.25 -29.76
CA ASN A 5 -7.59 6.70 -28.43
C ASN A 5 -6.77 5.60 -27.78
N VAL A 6 -5.50 5.49 -28.18
CA VAL A 6 -4.53 4.64 -27.47
C VAL A 6 -4.33 5.28 -26.10
N PRO A 7 -4.66 4.59 -24.99
CA PRO A 7 -4.46 5.16 -23.67
C PRO A 7 -2.95 5.25 -23.45
N VAL A 8 -2.43 6.47 -23.52
CA VAL A 8 -1.10 6.76 -23.02
C VAL A 8 -1.19 6.51 -21.52
N LEU A 9 -0.67 5.36 -21.08
CA LEU A 9 -0.37 5.09 -19.68
C LEU A 9 0.75 6.07 -19.29
N SER A 10 0.39 7.34 -19.09
CA SER A 10 1.28 8.36 -18.59
C SER A 10 1.78 7.87 -17.24
N SER A 11 3.08 7.65 -17.12
CA SER A 11 3.74 7.11 -15.93
C SER A 11 3.39 7.90 -14.67
N GLU A 12 3.09 9.19 -14.82
CA GLU A 12 2.54 10.09 -13.80
C GLU A 12 1.20 9.63 -13.21
N SER A 13 0.30 9.08 -14.03
CA SER A 13 -1.04 8.65 -13.58
C SER A 13 -0.97 7.39 -12.70
N GLY A 14 -0.07 6.47 -13.02
CA GLY A 14 0.16 5.25 -12.23
C GLY A 14 0.76 5.55 -10.86
N LEU A 15 1.76 6.44 -10.81
CA LEU A 15 2.38 6.88 -9.56
C LEU A 15 1.40 7.67 -8.69
N SER A 16 0.66 8.62 -9.28
CA SER A 16 -0.35 9.40 -8.54
C SER A 16 -1.46 8.53 -7.96
N ARG A 17 -1.88 7.49 -8.70
CA ARG A 17 -2.84 6.50 -8.21
C ARG A 17 -2.25 5.64 -7.10
N TYR A 18 -1.01 5.15 -7.25
CA TYR A 18 -0.30 4.41 -6.21
C TYR A 18 -0.17 5.24 -4.92
N LEU A 19 0.25 6.51 -5.03
CA LEU A 19 0.35 7.45 -3.91
C LEU A 19 -1.00 7.74 -3.24
N SER A 20 -2.09 7.75 -4.02
CA SER A 20 -3.46 7.90 -3.49
C SER A 20 -3.93 6.64 -2.76
N GLU A 21 -3.59 5.45 -3.25
CA GLU A 21 -3.92 4.18 -2.60
C GLU A 21 -3.17 4.01 -1.28
N ILE A 22 -1.86 4.31 -1.22
CA ILE A 22 -1.08 4.19 0.04
C ILE A 22 -1.57 5.16 1.13
N ARG A 23 -2.16 6.30 0.76
CA ARG A 23 -2.71 7.28 1.72
C ARG A 23 -4.03 6.84 2.35
N LYS A 24 -4.74 5.87 1.76
CA LYS A 24 -5.99 5.32 2.30
C LYS A 24 -5.75 4.42 3.50
N PHE A 25 -4.55 3.87 3.67
CA PHE A 25 -4.23 3.03 4.81
C PHE A 25 -4.05 3.90 6.07
N PRO A 26 -4.79 3.59 7.15
CA PRO A 26 -4.60 4.26 8.43
C PRO A 26 -3.23 3.92 9.01
N MET A 27 -2.68 4.84 9.79
CA MET A 27 -1.45 4.60 10.53
C MET A 27 -1.77 3.62 11.66
N LEU A 28 -0.95 2.59 11.82
CA LEU A 28 -1.14 1.61 12.89
C LEU A 28 -0.66 2.21 14.21
N GLU A 29 -1.39 1.94 15.29
CA GLU A 29 -0.93 2.25 16.64
C GLU A 29 0.15 1.22 17.07
N PRO A 30 1.05 1.57 18.00
CA PRO A 30 2.16 0.69 18.42
C PRO A 30 1.72 -0.69 18.92
N ASP A 31 0.61 -0.77 19.65
CA ASP A 31 0.01 -2.03 20.12
C ASP A 31 -0.48 -2.91 18.98
N GLU A 32 -1.02 -2.29 17.92
CA GLU A 32 -1.53 -3.01 16.75
C GLU A 32 -0.37 -3.56 15.91
N GLU A 33 0.71 -2.80 15.74
CA GLU A 33 1.95 -3.29 15.12
C GLU A 33 2.52 -4.49 15.86
N TYR A 34 2.60 -4.43 17.20
CA TYR A 34 3.13 -5.54 17.99
C TYR A 34 2.28 -6.81 17.82
N THR A 35 0.96 -6.65 17.82
CA THR A 35 0.02 -7.76 17.63
C THR A 35 0.15 -8.38 16.24
N LEU A 36 0.21 -7.56 15.19
CA LEU A 36 0.39 -8.01 13.81
C LEU A 36 1.75 -8.68 13.61
N ALA A 37 2.82 -8.12 14.18
CA ALA A 37 4.17 -8.69 14.08
C ALA A 37 4.25 -10.04 14.80
N LYS A 38 3.60 -10.16 15.94
CA LYS A 38 3.52 -11.41 16.69
C LYS A 38 2.72 -12.47 15.92
N SER A 39 1.55 -12.14 15.39
CA SER A 39 0.73 -13.08 14.63
C SER A 39 1.41 -13.51 13.31
N TRP A 40 2.11 -12.61 12.62
CA TRP A 40 2.94 -13.00 11.49
C TRP A 40 4.07 -13.96 11.89
N ARG A 41 4.75 -13.71 13.01
CA ARG A 41 5.86 -14.55 13.49
C ARG A 41 5.39 -15.94 13.97
N GLU A 42 4.26 -16.01 14.66
CA GLU A 42 3.77 -17.22 15.31
C GLU A 42 2.91 -18.08 14.38
N GLU A 43 2.05 -17.45 13.57
CA GLU A 43 1.07 -18.13 12.72
C GLU A 43 1.41 -18.03 11.23
N GLY A 44 2.38 -17.20 10.85
CA GLY A 44 2.71 -16.97 9.45
C GLY A 44 1.66 -16.16 8.71
N ASP A 45 0.86 -15.36 9.42
CA ASP A 45 -0.26 -14.61 8.85
C ASP A 45 0.25 -13.59 7.80
N ARG A 46 -0.08 -13.87 6.53
CA ARG A 46 0.28 -13.03 5.40
C ARG A 46 -0.49 -11.72 5.38
N ASP A 47 -1.72 -11.69 5.90
CA ASP A 47 -2.51 -10.47 6.02
C ASP A 47 -1.89 -9.55 7.08
N ALA A 48 -1.39 -10.10 8.19
CA ALA A 48 -0.66 -9.34 9.18
C ALA A 48 0.62 -8.72 8.60
N ALA A 49 1.40 -9.49 7.84
CA ALA A 49 2.57 -8.96 7.11
C ALA A 49 2.18 -7.86 6.11
N HIS A 50 1.09 -8.06 5.36
CA HIS A 50 0.62 -7.08 4.39
C HIS A 50 0.21 -5.75 5.07
N LYS A 51 -0.48 -5.81 6.20
CA LYS A 51 -0.84 -4.61 6.99
C LYS A 51 0.37 -3.87 7.52
N LEU A 52 1.37 -4.59 8.04
CA LEU A 52 2.62 -3.97 8.52
C LEU A 52 3.34 -3.25 7.38
N VAL A 53 3.52 -3.91 6.22
CA VAL A 53 4.21 -3.32 5.07
C VAL A 53 3.46 -2.14 4.49
N THR A 54 2.14 -2.21 4.36
CA THR A 54 1.31 -1.11 3.82
C THR A 54 1.27 0.11 4.72
N SER A 55 1.24 -0.06 6.05
CA SER A 55 1.35 1.06 6.98
C SER A 55 2.71 1.78 6.87
N HIS A 56 3.81 1.01 6.74
CA HIS A 56 5.16 1.55 6.60
C HIS A 56 5.45 2.13 5.20
N LEU A 57 4.79 1.66 4.14
CA LEU A 57 4.94 2.20 2.79
C LEU A 57 4.57 3.69 2.70
N ARG A 58 3.62 4.14 3.54
CA ARG A 58 3.26 5.56 3.63
C ARG A 58 4.40 6.43 4.18
N LEU A 59 5.28 5.89 5.02
CA LEU A 59 6.48 6.58 5.53
C LEU A 59 7.57 6.73 4.46
N VAL A 60 7.74 5.73 3.59
CA VAL A 60 8.74 5.74 2.52
C VAL A 60 8.37 6.69 1.38
N ALA A 61 7.07 6.95 1.18
CA ALA A 61 6.57 7.85 0.15
C ALA A 61 6.54 9.35 0.56
N LYS A 62 7.20 9.72 1.66
CA LYS A 62 7.39 11.10 2.11
C LYS A 62 8.74 11.63 1.64
#